data_AF-A0A9E4ZIY9-F1
#
_entry.id   AF-A0A9E4ZIY9-F1
#
_cell.length_a   1.000
_cell.length_b   1.000
_cell.length_c   1.000
_cell.angle_alpha   90.00
_cell.angle_beta   90.00
_cell.angle_gamma   90.00
#
_symmetry.space_group_name_H-M   'P 1'
#
loop_
_entity.id
_entity.type
_entity.pdbx_description
1 polymer ?
#
loop_
_entity_poly.entity_id
_entity_poly.type
_entity_poly.pdbx_seq_one_letter_code
_entity_poly.pdbx_strand_id
1 'polypeptide(L)'
;MKELYEKMINEAMTAQRADVDTLKVKRGQKFVIEDTKPYVDAVKTMTAIGNQSQAVIDLHKNSVVSHYEILKGLTTTVRPEDDPFVEHYQTPVVLEILKEQDEAFAKSVDAFAQAIADAEALISLEAVRHYGGFYGPTCVVDFALIPGSTSNVVNQVLLKTDIPVEHKRAILAAKSWGMNTSYGFGEHFSHALEAGATNAEATAKEIATMQKLYLEPVNAQAELMDDAGMTSFDQRKYMSEYRRRMEGTIKAAIDDGVHYGNILTVPAYSVGDVSHHIAQSTFNMCKDDVVMATIEAVTDVMESSLRKSLDSYKSYWDILSVATGSSAAATEYLLQLDGFNAPMVVDLLTRRFHNYVQLYPSRGAAAELHNCDFMDMIYRGWKILDKAQRMRNGSGEELVPMIGKYPVDLSPISKNEVLMNPQWYVYPACAITVRFAALMSLADYPCLLTSEPVTATMMTNIIALEKETAAAPVRACKNCASACLVDMRHQYCQWREAV
;
A
#
# COMPACT_ATOMS: atom_id res chain seq x y z
N MET A 1 -9.32 -18.89 -19.78
CA MET A 1 -8.31 -17.80 -19.78
C MET A 1 -8.93 -16.44 -20.08
N LYS A 2 -9.44 -16.14 -21.29
CA LYS A 2 -10.04 -14.82 -21.58
C LYS A 2 -11.12 -14.42 -20.55
N GLU A 3 -12.05 -15.32 -20.24
CA GLU A 3 -13.08 -15.14 -19.20
C GLU A 3 -12.51 -14.75 -17.83
N LEU A 4 -11.44 -15.41 -17.39
CA LEU A 4 -10.73 -15.08 -16.15
C LEU A 4 -10.08 -13.69 -16.22
N TYR A 5 -9.48 -13.33 -17.36
CA TYR A 5 -8.88 -12.01 -17.56
C TYR A 5 -9.94 -10.90 -17.55
N GLU A 6 -11.07 -11.15 -18.20
CA GLU A 6 -12.22 -10.24 -18.23
C GLU A 6 -12.85 -10.07 -16.86
N LYS A 7 -13.02 -11.16 -16.09
CA LYS A 7 -13.44 -11.13 -14.68
C LYS A 7 -12.49 -10.28 -13.82
N MET A 8 -11.18 -10.54 -13.88
CA MET A 8 -10.18 -9.80 -13.09
C MET A 8 -10.21 -8.30 -13.38
N ILE A 9 -10.35 -7.92 -14.65
CA ILE A 9 -10.48 -6.51 -15.06
C ILE A 9 -11.80 -5.92 -14.56
N ASN A 10 -12.91 -6.64 -14.72
CA ASN A 10 -14.23 -6.14 -14.32
C ASN A 10 -14.35 -5.98 -12.80
N GLU A 11 -13.91 -6.94 -11.99
CA GLU A 11 -13.93 -6.82 -10.52
C GLU A 11 -13.08 -5.64 -10.06
N ALA A 12 -11.82 -5.57 -10.51
CA ALA A 12 -10.88 -4.52 -10.10
C ALA A 12 -11.33 -3.12 -10.53
N MET A 13 -11.83 -2.97 -11.77
CA MET A 13 -12.35 -1.68 -12.22
C MET A 13 -13.68 -1.32 -11.58
N THR A 14 -14.52 -2.28 -11.19
CA THR A 14 -15.78 -1.98 -10.46
C THR A 14 -15.47 -1.44 -9.07
N ALA A 15 -14.46 -1.99 -8.39
CA ALA A 15 -13.96 -1.47 -7.11
C ALA A 15 -13.46 -0.01 -7.27
N GLN A 16 -12.48 0.25 -8.15
CA GLN A 16 -11.97 1.60 -8.39
C GLN A 16 -13.07 2.60 -8.82
N ARG A 17 -14.04 2.19 -9.65
CA ARG A 17 -15.15 3.08 -10.04
C ARG A 17 -16.07 3.40 -8.88
N ALA A 18 -16.37 2.42 -8.01
CA ALA A 18 -17.18 2.65 -6.81
C ALA A 18 -16.57 3.75 -5.93
N ASP A 19 -15.25 3.75 -5.75
CA ASP A 19 -14.50 4.80 -5.04
C ASP A 19 -14.53 6.13 -5.79
N VAL A 20 -14.07 6.16 -7.04
CA VAL A 20 -13.90 7.40 -7.83
C VAL A 20 -15.24 8.11 -8.05
N ASP A 21 -16.32 7.37 -8.37
CA ASP A 21 -17.65 7.94 -8.57
C ASP A 21 -18.24 8.44 -7.24
N THR A 22 -18.00 7.73 -6.12
CA THR A 22 -18.39 8.19 -4.79
C THR A 22 -17.68 9.49 -4.43
N LEU A 23 -16.36 9.55 -4.59
CA LEU A 23 -15.54 10.74 -4.33
C LEU A 23 -15.97 11.91 -5.20
N LYS A 24 -16.24 11.69 -6.49
CA LYS A 24 -16.73 12.73 -7.42
C LYS A 24 -18.04 13.37 -6.98
N VAL A 25 -18.95 12.58 -6.41
CA VAL A 25 -20.25 13.05 -5.90
C VAL A 25 -20.13 13.66 -4.50
N LYS A 26 -19.26 13.11 -3.64
CA LYS A 26 -19.19 13.40 -2.21
C LYS A 26 -18.08 14.36 -1.80
N ARG A 27 -17.13 14.68 -2.69
CA ARG A 27 -16.09 15.68 -2.47
C ARG A 27 -16.67 16.98 -1.92
N GLY A 28 -16.00 17.55 -0.92
CA GLY A 28 -16.47 18.73 -0.21
C GLY A 28 -17.53 18.50 0.87
N GLN A 29 -18.16 17.32 0.93
CA GLN A 29 -19.16 16.99 1.94
C GLN A 29 -18.53 16.42 3.22
N LYS A 30 -19.38 16.11 4.21
CA LYS A 30 -18.98 15.33 5.39
C LYS A 30 -19.05 13.84 5.08
N PHE A 31 -17.99 13.12 5.41
CA PHE A 31 -17.93 11.66 5.29
C PHE A 31 -18.78 10.96 6.35
N VAL A 32 -19.49 9.90 5.95
CA VAL A 32 -20.09 8.91 6.86
C VAL A 32 -19.78 7.48 6.39
N ILE A 33 -19.74 6.50 7.29
CA ILE A 33 -19.38 5.11 6.95
C ILE A 33 -20.24 4.57 5.79
N GLU A 34 -21.53 4.92 5.73
CA GLU A 34 -22.43 4.51 4.64
C GLU A 34 -22.01 4.99 3.24
N ASP A 35 -21.18 6.03 3.11
CA ASP A 35 -20.65 6.48 1.81
C ASP A 35 -19.77 5.41 1.15
N THR A 36 -19.15 4.52 1.94
CA THR A 36 -18.32 3.40 1.47
C THR A 36 -19.13 2.23 0.89
N LYS A 37 -20.46 2.24 1.03
CA LYS A 37 -21.32 1.11 0.63
C LYS A 37 -21.17 0.69 -0.85
N PRO A 38 -21.00 1.59 -1.84
CA PRO A 38 -20.82 1.19 -3.25
C PRO A 38 -19.63 0.24 -3.45
N TYR A 39 -18.51 0.50 -2.77
CA TYR A 39 -17.33 -0.37 -2.78
C TYR A 39 -17.64 -1.74 -2.16
N VAL A 40 -18.26 -1.74 -0.98
CA VAL A 40 -18.63 -2.96 -0.25
C VAL A 40 -19.61 -3.82 -1.07
N ASP A 41 -20.48 -3.20 -1.85
CA ASP A 41 -21.39 -3.90 -2.76
C ASP A 41 -20.66 -4.44 -4.01
N ALA A 42 -19.66 -3.73 -4.55
CA ALA A 42 -18.81 -4.22 -5.63
C ALA A 42 -18.06 -5.50 -5.21
N VAL A 43 -17.35 -5.45 -4.07
CA VAL A 43 -16.61 -6.59 -3.51
C VAL A 43 -17.49 -7.81 -3.23
N LYS A 44 -18.74 -7.60 -2.77
CA LYS A 44 -19.70 -8.70 -2.56
C LYS A 44 -20.00 -9.53 -3.81
N THR A 45 -19.78 -8.99 -5.01
CA THR A 45 -20.00 -9.72 -6.28
C THR A 45 -18.85 -10.66 -6.65
N MET A 46 -17.69 -10.56 -5.98
CA MET A 46 -16.53 -11.40 -6.27
C MET A 46 -16.80 -12.88 -6.02
N THR A 47 -16.41 -13.71 -6.98
CA THR A 47 -16.57 -15.18 -6.97
C THR A 47 -15.28 -15.86 -7.41
N ALA A 48 -15.07 -17.14 -7.09
CA ALA A 48 -14.01 -17.92 -7.72
C ALA A 48 -14.49 -18.55 -9.03
N ILE A 49 -13.65 -18.58 -10.06
CA ILE A 49 -13.89 -19.35 -11.29
C ILE A 49 -12.72 -20.27 -11.64
N GLY A 50 -13.01 -21.37 -12.34
CA GLY A 50 -11.99 -22.33 -12.77
C GLY A 50 -11.25 -22.94 -11.58
N ASN A 51 -9.94 -22.71 -11.51
CA ASN A 51 -9.05 -23.25 -10.46
C ASN A 51 -8.83 -22.27 -9.30
N GLN A 52 -9.55 -21.15 -9.22
CA GLN A 52 -9.41 -20.20 -8.12
C GLN A 52 -9.92 -20.81 -6.80
N SER A 53 -9.15 -20.64 -5.72
CA SER A 53 -9.62 -20.92 -4.36
C SER A 53 -10.76 -19.98 -3.98
N GLN A 54 -11.93 -20.55 -3.67
CA GLN A 54 -13.04 -19.79 -3.10
C GLN A 54 -12.70 -19.26 -1.71
N ALA A 55 -11.88 -19.97 -0.93
CA ALA A 55 -11.46 -19.51 0.40
C ALA A 55 -10.62 -18.22 0.33
N VAL A 56 -9.77 -18.04 -0.69
CA VAL A 56 -9.05 -16.77 -0.91
C VAL A 56 -10.00 -15.63 -1.28
N ILE A 57 -10.98 -15.87 -2.15
CA ILE A 57 -11.99 -14.86 -2.50
C ILE A 57 -12.84 -14.49 -1.26
N ASP A 58 -13.17 -15.48 -0.42
CA ASP A 58 -13.94 -15.28 0.80
C ASP A 58 -13.15 -14.54 1.88
N LEU A 59 -11.83 -14.73 1.99
CA LEU A 59 -10.97 -13.93 2.89
C LEU A 59 -11.10 -12.43 2.59
N HIS A 60 -11.00 -12.04 1.31
CA HIS A 60 -11.17 -10.65 0.88
C HIS A 60 -12.61 -10.18 1.17
N LYS A 61 -13.61 -10.86 0.58
CA LYS A 61 -15.01 -10.45 0.65
C LYS A 61 -15.53 -10.35 2.08
N ASN A 62 -15.23 -11.35 2.92
CA ASN A 62 -15.72 -11.38 4.29
C ASN A 62 -14.95 -10.38 5.17
N SER A 63 -13.69 -10.05 4.87
CA SER A 63 -12.94 -9.00 5.56
C SER A 63 -13.58 -7.63 5.34
N VAL A 64 -13.79 -7.24 4.08
CA VAL A 64 -14.46 -5.99 3.68
C VAL A 64 -15.84 -5.86 4.33
N VAL A 65 -16.67 -6.90 4.21
CA VAL A 65 -18.02 -6.90 4.79
C VAL A 65 -17.98 -6.84 6.32
N SER A 66 -17.06 -7.55 6.96
CA SER A 66 -16.91 -7.50 8.42
C SER A 66 -16.47 -6.12 8.88
N HIS A 67 -15.44 -5.55 8.27
CA HIS A 67 -14.89 -4.24 8.60
C HIS A 67 -15.96 -3.14 8.47
N TYR A 68 -16.69 -3.08 7.35
CA TYR A 68 -17.81 -2.15 7.14
C TYR A 68 -18.91 -2.28 8.20
N GLU A 69 -19.41 -3.50 8.43
CA GLU A 69 -20.52 -3.73 9.38
C GLU A 69 -20.09 -3.50 10.84
N ILE A 70 -18.80 -3.64 11.18
CA ILE A 70 -18.27 -3.30 12.50
C ILE A 70 -18.16 -1.77 12.64
N LEU A 71 -17.47 -1.08 11.72
CA LEU A 71 -17.28 0.37 11.80
C LEU A 71 -18.62 1.10 11.89
N LYS A 72 -19.57 0.74 11.02
CA LYS A 72 -20.94 1.26 11.02
C LYS A 72 -21.70 1.02 12.34
N GLY A 73 -21.38 -0.08 13.03
CA GLY A 73 -21.93 -0.41 14.34
C GLY A 73 -21.23 0.29 15.53
N LEU A 74 -20.07 0.91 15.30
CA LEU A 74 -19.27 1.60 16.32
C LEU A 74 -19.28 3.12 16.18
N THR A 75 -19.37 3.65 14.95
CA THR A 75 -19.35 5.08 14.66
C THR A 75 -20.12 5.42 13.39
N THR A 76 -20.47 6.70 13.24
CA THR A 76 -21.04 7.27 12.01
C THR A 76 -19.95 7.81 11.07
N THR A 77 -18.76 8.13 11.57
CA THR A 77 -17.68 8.75 10.78
C THR A 77 -16.31 8.50 11.39
N VAL A 78 -15.25 8.65 10.58
CA VAL A 78 -13.85 8.61 11.02
C VAL A 78 -13.24 9.99 10.79
N ARG A 79 -12.49 10.49 11.78
CA ARG A 79 -11.78 11.78 11.68
C ARG A 79 -10.59 11.65 10.70
N PRO A 80 -10.20 12.72 9.99
CA PRO A 80 -9.01 12.70 9.13
C PRO A 80 -7.72 12.26 9.84
N GLU A 81 -7.58 12.58 11.13
CA GLU A 81 -6.42 12.19 11.93
C GLU A 81 -6.39 10.69 12.28
N ASP A 82 -7.53 10.00 12.16
CA ASP A 82 -7.70 8.59 12.50
C ASP A 82 -7.78 7.68 11.25
N ASP A 83 -8.01 8.25 10.06
CA ASP A 83 -8.18 7.49 8.81
C ASP A 83 -6.93 6.74 8.28
N PRO A 84 -5.67 7.11 8.61
CA PRO A 84 -4.52 6.29 8.25
C PRO A 84 -4.44 4.95 9.01
N PHE A 85 -5.22 4.77 10.08
CA PHE A 85 -5.08 3.61 10.97
C PHE A 85 -6.10 2.49 10.74
N VAL A 86 -7.16 2.72 9.95
CA VAL A 86 -8.34 1.82 9.92
C VAL A 86 -8.10 0.44 9.30
N GLU A 87 -7.01 0.28 8.54
CA GLU A 87 -6.61 -0.97 7.88
C GLU A 87 -5.59 -1.83 8.67
N HIS A 88 -5.16 -1.37 9.85
CA HIS A 88 -4.10 -2.02 10.65
C HIS A 88 -4.61 -3.00 11.73
N TYR A 89 -5.91 -3.29 11.77
CA TYR A 89 -6.56 -4.09 12.82
C TYR A 89 -6.78 -5.56 12.47
N GLN A 90 -6.75 -5.90 11.19
CA GLN A 90 -7.18 -7.17 10.64
C GLN A 90 -6.14 -8.24 10.95
N THR A 91 -4.89 -8.00 10.55
CA THR A 91 -3.78 -8.96 10.69
C THR A 91 -3.38 -9.26 12.13
N PRO A 92 -3.42 -8.32 13.09
CA PRO A 92 -3.25 -8.67 14.50
C PRO A 92 -4.17 -9.81 14.96
N VAL A 93 -5.45 -9.73 14.59
CA VAL A 93 -6.45 -10.76 14.90
C VAL A 93 -6.21 -12.04 14.13
N VAL A 94 -5.87 -11.96 12.84
CA VAL A 94 -5.55 -13.14 12.02
C VAL A 94 -4.35 -13.90 12.57
N LEU A 95 -3.30 -13.19 13.00
CA LEU A 95 -2.07 -13.76 13.54
C LEU A 95 -2.33 -14.52 14.85
N GLU A 96 -3.17 -13.98 15.74
CA GLU A 96 -3.59 -14.70 16.95
C GLU A 96 -4.37 -15.98 16.60
N ILE A 97 -5.34 -15.93 15.67
CA ILE A 97 -6.10 -17.11 15.25
C ILE A 97 -5.16 -18.18 14.68
N LEU A 98 -4.17 -17.82 13.85
CA LEU A 98 -3.20 -18.77 13.29
C LEU A 98 -2.34 -19.41 14.39
N LYS A 99 -1.86 -18.64 15.38
CA LYS A 99 -1.13 -19.17 16.54
C LYS A 99 -2.00 -20.12 17.37
N GLU A 100 -3.30 -19.88 17.47
CA GLU A 100 -4.24 -20.77 18.17
C GLU A 100 -4.58 -22.05 17.38
N GLN A 101 -4.54 -22.03 16.04
CA GLN A 101 -4.79 -23.22 15.22
C GLN A 101 -3.56 -24.12 15.06
N ASP A 102 -2.35 -23.57 15.18
CA ASP A 102 -1.11 -24.27 14.87
C ASP A 102 -0.03 -24.01 15.94
N GLU A 103 0.16 -25.01 16.82
CA GLU A 103 1.16 -24.97 17.90
C GLU A 103 2.61 -24.89 17.37
N ALA A 104 2.89 -25.43 16.19
CA ALA A 104 4.22 -25.39 15.58
C ALA A 104 4.52 -24.00 15.00
N PHE A 105 3.51 -23.36 14.41
CA PHE A 105 3.59 -21.96 14.00
C PHE A 105 3.71 -21.03 15.21
N ALA A 106 2.91 -21.22 16.27
CA ALA A 106 3.02 -20.44 17.51
C ALA A 106 4.43 -20.47 18.10
N LYS A 107 5.03 -21.67 18.27
CA LYS A 107 6.42 -21.82 18.72
C LYS A 107 7.44 -21.14 17.79
N SER A 108 7.14 -21.06 16.49
CA SER A 108 8.00 -20.37 15.53
C SER A 108 7.91 -18.84 15.66
N VAL A 109 6.73 -18.32 16.00
CA VAL A 109 6.53 -16.90 16.36
C VAL A 109 7.25 -16.56 17.66
N ASP A 110 7.17 -17.43 18.68
CA ASP A 110 7.88 -17.23 19.95
C ASP A 110 9.41 -17.28 19.77
N ALA A 111 9.92 -18.24 19.00
CA ALA A 111 11.34 -18.32 18.64
C ALA A 111 11.82 -17.11 17.83
N PHE A 112 10.97 -16.54 16.97
CA PHE A 112 11.26 -15.30 16.27
C PHE A 112 11.27 -14.08 17.22
N ALA A 113 10.33 -14.00 18.16
CA ALA A 113 10.35 -12.96 19.19
C ALA A 113 11.59 -13.03 20.08
N GLN A 114 12.11 -14.23 20.39
CA GLN A 114 13.41 -14.36 21.04
C GLN A 114 14.56 -13.90 20.14
N ALA A 115 14.54 -14.27 18.85
CA ALA A 115 15.57 -13.83 17.90
C ALA A 115 15.60 -12.30 17.70
N ILE A 116 14.49 -11.59 17.90
CA ILE A 116 14.45 -10.12 17.97
C ILE A 116 15.22 -9.61 19.20
N ALA A 117 15.02 -10.20 20.39
CA ALA A 117 15.77 -9.82 21.60
C ALA A 117 17.28 -10.06 21.44
N ASP A 118 17.67 -11.19 20.85
CA ASP A 118 19.07 -11.55 20.62
C ASP A 118 19.74 -10.70 19.51
N ALA A 119 18.96 -9.91 18.77
CA ALA A 119 19.40 -9.09 17.64
C ALA A 119 19.74 -7.63 17.99
N GLU A 120 19.99 -7.30 19.27
CA GLU A 120 20.24 -5.93 19.75
C GLU A 120 21.21 -5.12 18.86
N ALA A 121 22.37 -5.70 18.52
CA ALA A 121 23.38 -5.02 17.71
C ALA A 121 22.92 -4.69 16.27
N LEU A 122 22.02 -5.51 15.70
CA LEU A 122 21.40 -5.25 14.40
C LEU A 122 20.33 -4.17 14.53
N ILE A 123 19.42 -4.32 15.51
CA ILE A 123 18.30 -3.40 15.71
C ILE A 123 18.81 -1.99 16.04
N SER A 124 19.83 -1.87 16.90
CA SER A 124 20.47 -0.58 17.22
C SER A 124 21.10 0.07 15.99
N LEU A 125 21.81 -0.70 15.15
CA LEU A 125 22.42 -0.20 13.91
C LEU A 125 21.37 0.34 12.93
N GLU A 126 20.29 -0.42 12.71
CA GLU A 126 19.23 -0.03 11.78
C GLU A 126 18.41 1.16 12.32
N ALA A 127 18.15 1.21 13.63
CA ALA A 127 17.44 2.32 14.26
C ALA A 127 18.24 3.63 14.22
N VAL A 128 19.56 3.58 14.48
CA VAL A 128 20.46 4.74 14.33
C VAL A 128 20.53 5.23 12.88
N ARG A 129 20.53 4.32 11.90
CA ARG A 129 20.45 4.68 10.47
C ARG A 129 19.14 5.39 10.15
N HIS A 130 18.01 4.90 10.64
CA HIS A 130 16.69 5.52 10.45
C HIS A 130 16.60 6.92 11.05
N TYR A 131 16.99 7.04 12.32
CA TYR A 131 17.00 8.30 13.05
C TYR A 131 17.81 9.36 12.31
N GLY A 132 19.03 9.01 11.86
CA GLY A 132 19.89 9.89 11.06
C GLY A 132 19.45 10.11 9.62
N GLY A 133 18.31 9.55 9.17
CA GLY A 133 17.84 9.67 7.79
C GLY A 133 18.74 9.00 6.75
N PHE A 134 19.59 8.05 7.16
CA PHE A 134 20.60 7.38 6.32
C PHE A 134 20.00 6.72 5.07
N TYR A 135 18.78 6.20 5.20
CA TYR A 135 18.09 5.54 4.10
C TYR A 135 17.34 6.50 3.19
N GLY A 136 17.24 7.80 3.46
CA GLY A 136 16.28 8.65 2.76
C GLY A 136 14.83 8.23 3.06
N PRO A 137 13.85 8.62 2.23
CA PRO A 137 12.46 8.21 2.38
C PRO A 137 12.29 6.68 2.42
N THR A 138 11.59 6.18 3.45
CA THR A 138 11.29 4.76 3.64
C THR A 138 9.79 4.55 3.87
N CYS A 139 9.29 3.40 3.44
CA CYS A 139 7.90 3.02 3.60
C CYS A 139 7.75 2.08 4.81
N VAL A 140 6.72 2.29 5.64
CA VAL A 140 6.41 1.45 6.81
C VAL A 140 5.72 0.15 6.40
N VAL A 141 4.82 0.22 5.41
CA VAL A 141 4.12 -0.92 4.78
C VAL A 141 4.79 -1.22 3.45
N ASP A 142 5.63 -2.25 3.41
CA ASP A 142 6.56 -2.42 2.30
C ASP A 142 6.17 -3.59 1.39
N PHE A 143 5.61 -3.27 0.21
CA PHE A 143 5.17 -4.31 -0.74
C PHE A 143 6.33 -5.16 -1.34
N ALA A 144 7.56 -4.66 -1.26
CA ALA A 144 8.81 -5.37 -1.56
C ALA A 144 9.91 -4.83 -0.66
N LEU A 145 10.99 -5.59 -0.38
CA LEU A 145 12.01 -5.21 0.62
C LEU A 145 12.87 -3.98 0.21
N ILE A 146 12.46 -2.76 0.58
CA ILE A 146 13.25 -1.53 0.44
C ILE A 146 14.37 -1.48 1.52
N PRO A 147 15.55 -0.90 1.25
CA PRO A 147 16.50 -0.47 2.28
C PRO A 147 15.84 0.21 3.49
N GLY A 148 16.08 -0.32 4.68
CA GLY A 148 15.63 0.24 5.96
C GLY A 148 14.23 -0.15 6.41
N SER A 149 13.27 -0.46 5.53
CA SER A 149 11.86 -0.66 5.95
C SER A 149 11.68 -1.70 7.06
N THR A 150 10.56 -1.64 7.77
CA THR A 150 10.22 -2.60 8.84
C THR A 150 10.34 -4.06 8.35
N SER A 151 9.88 -4.33 7.12
CA SER A 151 9.96 -5.66 6.51
C SER A 151 11.41 -6.08 6.18
N ASN A 152 12.28 -5.14 5.81
CA ASN A 152 13.71 -5.41 5.62
C ASN A 152 14.37 -5.83 6.94
N VAL A 153 14.16 -5.09 8.03
CA VAL A 153 14.73 -5.43 9.35
C VAL A 153 14.19 -6.76 9.87
N VAL A 154 12.88 -7.02 9.69
CA VAL A 154 12.26 -8.33 10.01
C VAL A 154 12.89 -9.47 9.22
N ASN A 155 13.14 -9.28 7.91
CA ASN A 155 13.84 -10.28 7.09
C ASN A 155 15.27 -10.58 7.59
N GLN A 156 16.02 -9.55 8.03
CA GLN A 156 17.38 -9.72 8.57
C GLN A 156 17.44 -10.59 9.83
N VAL A 157 16.42 -10.51 10.69
CA VAL A 157 16.30 -11.37 11.87
C VAL A 157 15.86 -12.78 11.43
N LEU A 158 14.80 -12.88 10.63
CA LEU A 158 14.26 -14.17 10.13
C LEU A 158 15.27 -15.03 9.38
N LEU A 159 16.19 -14.43 8.62
CA LEU A 159 17.28 -15.15 7.96
C LEU A 159 18.12 -15.98 8.93
N LYS A 160 18.30 -15.50 10.16
CA LYS A 160 19.12 -16.13 11.20
C LYS A 160 18.32 -16.98 12.19
N THR A 161 17.00 -16.81 12.27
CA THR A 161 16.11 -17.62 13.13
C THR A 161 16.03 -19.07 12.62
N ASP A 162 16.21 -20.06 13.48
CA ASP A 162 16.08 -21.49 13.11
C ASP A 162 14.62 -21.98 13.25
N ILE A 163 13.81 -21.70 12.22
CA ILE A 163 12.39 -22.09 12.11
C ILE A 163 12.05 -22.47 10.65
N PRO A 164 10.94 -23.20 10.40
CA PRO A 164 10.54 -23.60 9.05
C PRO A 164 10.39 -22.42 8.08
N VAL A 165 10.82 -22.60 6.82
CA VAL A 165 10.84 -21.53 5.80
C VAL A 165 9.45 -20.92 5.59
N GLU A 166 8.40 -21.73 5.44
CA GLU A 166 7.04 -21.20 5.26
C GLU A 166 6.53 -20.42 6.49
N HIS A 167 7.01 -20.74 7.71
CA HIS A 167 6.72 -19.94 8.89
C HIS A 167 7.44 -18.59 8.85
N LYS A 168 8.71 -18.54 8.40
CA LYS A 168 9.42 -17.27 8.14
C LYS A 168 8.66 -16.40 7.16
N ARG A 169 8.17 -17.00 6.06
CA ARG A 169 7.38 -16.33 5.04
C ARG A 169 6.07 -15.79 5.57
N ALA A 170 5.36 -16.56 6.40
CA ALA A 170 4.14 -16.09 7.05
C ALA A 170 4.41 -14.90 8.00
N ILE A 171 5.45 -14.98 8.83
CA ILE A 171 5.85 -13.88 9.73
C ILE A 171 6.25 -12.61 8.95
N LEU A 172 7.02 -12.75 7.87
CA LEU A 172 7.40 -11.62 7.01
C LEU A 172 6.20 -11.04 6.23
N ALA A 173 5.30 -11.90 5.74
CA ALA A 173 4.06 -11.49 5.09
C ALA A 173 3.17 -10.68 6.05
N ALA A 174 3.08 -11.09 7.33
CA ALA A 174 2.31 -10.39 8.35
C ALA A 174 2.69 -8.91 8.46
N LYS A 175 3.98 -8.57 8.48
CA LYS A 175 4.42 -7.17 8.62
C LYS A 175 4.66 -6.41 7.31
N SER A 176 4.70 -7.10 6.18
CA SER A 176 4.69 -6.45 4.86
C SER A 176 3.25 -6.12 4.45
N TRP A 177 2.69 -6.84 3.48
CA TRP A 177 1.34 -6.58 2.96
C TRP A 177 0.24 -6.86 3.98
N GLY A 178 0.52 -7.68 5.00
CA GLY A 178 -0.40 -7.90 6.11
C GLY A 178 -0.50 -6.71 7.05
N MET A 179 0.41 -5.73 7.03
CA MET A 179 0.30 -4.52 7.84
C MET A 179 0.09 -4.76 9.35
N ASN A 180 0.70 -5.83 9.90
CA ASN A 180 0.57 -6.23 11.30
C ASN A 180 0.95 -5.07 12.24
N THR A 181 -0.07 -4.42 12.80
CA THR A 181 -0.03 -3.11 13.47
C THR A 181 0.42 -1.94 12.57
N SER A 182 0.04 -0.72 12.96
CA SER A 182 0.43 0.54 12.29
C SER A 182 1.89 0.95 12.54
N TYR A 183 2.63 0.23 13.38
CA TYR A 183 3.98 0.61 13.80
C TYR A 183 5.01 0.61 12.68
N GLY A 184 5.80 1.67 12.58
CA GLY A 184 7.00 1.73 11.74
C GLY A 184 8.30 1.59 12.54
N PHE A 185 9.24 0.82 12.00
CA PHE A 185 10.54 0.60 12.63
C PHE A 185 11.34 1.91 12.81
N GLY A 186 11.98 2.06 13.97
CA GLY A 186 12.77 3.23 14.36
C GLY A 186 11.96 4.34 15.03
N GLU A 187 10.62 4.25 15.07
CA GLU A 187 9.76 5.28 15.65
C GLU A 187 9.94 5.38 17.18
N HIS A 188 9.83 4.26 17.90
CA HIS A 188 9.99 4.26 19.36
C HIS A 188 11.43 4.53 19.78
N PHE A 189 12.43 4.08 19.02
CA PHE A 189 13.82 4.50 19.19
C PHE A 189 13.95 6.03 19.12
N SER A 190 13.44 6.65 18.05
CA SER A 190 13.58 8.09 17.81
C SER A 190 12.85 8.93 18.86
N HIS A 191 11.61 8.56 19.19
CA HIS A 191 10.83 9.21 20.26
C HIS A 191 11.52 9.08 21.63
N ALA A 192 12.10 7.91 21.94
CA ALA A 192 12.81 7.70 23.20
C ALA A 192 14.10 8.53 23.30
N LEU A 193 14.88 8.60 22.22
CA LEU A 193 16.13 9.35 22.16
C LEU A 193 15.88 10.87 22.31
N GLU A 194 14.89 11.41 21.59
CA GLU A 194 14.47 12.81 21.72
C GLU A 194 13.84 13.14 23.09
N ALA A 195 13.25 12.14 23.77
CA ALA A 195 12.80 12.26 25.16
C ALA A 195 13.96 12.17 26.19
N GLY A 196 15.22 12.08 25.75
CA GLY A 196 16.41 12.09 26.60
C GLY A 196 16.90 10.72 27.07
N ALA A 197 16.42 9.61 26.49
CA ALA A 197 16.97 8.28 26.75
C ALA A 197 18.35 8.11 26.10
N THR A 198 19.18 7.22 26.65
CA THR A 198 20.41 6.78 25.97
C THR A 198 20.11 5.88 24.78
N ASN A 199 21.05 5.75 23.84
CA ASN A 199 20.91 4.82 22.70
C ASN A 199 20.57 3.38 23.12
N ALA A 200 21.09 2.91 24.25
CA ALA A 200 20.80 1.57 24.77
C ALA A 200 19.35 1.44 25.25
N GLU A 201 18.85 2.43 26.01
CA GLU A 201 17.46 2.47 26.48
C GLU A 201 16.46 2.65 25.32
N ALA A 202 16.81 3.46 24.31
CA ALA A 202 16.04 3.60 23.08
C ALA A 202 16.01 2.30 22.26
N THR A 203 17.15 1.60 22.14
CA THR A 203 17.24 0.28 21.49
C THR A 203 16.39 -0.76 22.22
N ALA A 204 16.45 -0.79 23.56
CA ALA A 204 15.66 -1.73 24.36
C ALA A 204 14.15 -1.53 24.19
N LYS A 205 13.68 -0.28 24.05
CA LYS A 205 12.28 0.04 23.72
C LYS A 205 11.89 -0.45 22.33
N GLU A 206 12.72 -0.19 21.31
CA GLU A 206 12.50 -0.65 19.94
C GLU A 206 12.36 -2.19 19.89
N ILE A 207 13.27 -2.91 20.55
CA ILE A 207 13.22 -4.38 20.71
C ILE A 207 11.92 -4.83 21.37
N ALA A 208 11.57 -4.26 22.52
CA ALA A 208 10.39 -4.65 23.28
C ALA A 208 9.10 -4.43 22.47
N THR A 209 9.00 -3.31 21.73
CA THR A 209 7.89 -3.07 20.82
C THR A 209 7.86 -4.08 19.69
N MET A 210 8.98 -4.30 18.99
CA MET A 210 9.07 -5.30 17.91
C MET A 210 8.64 -6.70 18.37
N GLN A 211 9.06 -7.14 19.57
CA GLN A 211 8.62 -8.42 20.13
C GLN A 211 7.11 -8.46 20.38
N LYS A 212 6.56 -7.39 20.99
CA LYS A 212 5.14 -7.30 21.32
C LYS A 212 4.24 -7.38 20.09
N LEU A 213 4.68 -6.84 18.94
CA LEU A 213 3.95 -6.94 17.67
C LEU A 213 3.67 -8.38 17.20
N TYR A 214 4.40 -9.38 17.70
CA TYR A 214 4.21 -10.78 17.31
C TYR A 214 3.73 -11.67 18.47
N LEU A 215 4.08 -11.31 19.71
CA LEU A 215 3.63 -12.02 20.90
C LEU A 215 2.16 -11.71 21.22
N GLU A 216 1.79 -10.42 21.24
CA GLU A 216 0.48 -9.90 21.65
C GLU A 216 -0.05 -8.85 20.66
N PRO A 217 -0.23 -9.20 19.37
CA PRO A 217 -0.46 -8.21 18.32
C PRO A 217 -1.75 -7.39 18.51
N VAL A 218 -2.84 -7.97 19.04
CA VAL A 218 -4.09 -7.22 19.31
C VAL A 218 -3.91 -6.21 20.43
N ASN A 219 -3.19 -6.57 21.50
CA ASN A 219 -2.85 -5.63 22.58
C ASN A 219 -1.89 -4.54 22.07
N ALA A 220 -0.89 -4.91 21.26
CA ALA A 220 0.06 -3.97 20.67
C ALA A 220 -0.65 -2.93 19.79
N GLN A 221 -1.55 -3.36 18.90
CA GLN A 221 -2.32 -2.42 18.07
C GLN A 221 -3.26 -1.55 18.91
N ALA A 222 -3.87 -2.08 19.97
CA ALA A 222 -4.71 -1.27 20.85
C ALA A 222 -3.92 -0.17 21.57
N GLU A 223 -2.74 -0.47 22.09
CA GLU A 223 -1.87 0.51 22.75
C GLU A 223 -1.33 1.57 21.77
N LEU A 224 -0.90 1.17 20.56
CA LEU A 224 -0.48 2.12 19.52
C LEU A 224 -1.56 3.15 19.17
N MET A 225 -2.84 2.77 19.27
CA MET A 225 -3.98 3.66 19.01
C MET A 225 -4.33 4.55 20.20
N ASP A 226 -4.13 4.07 21.43
CA ASP A 226 -4.21 4.89 22.64
C ASP A 226 -3.11 5.97 22.61
N ASP A 227 -1.87 5.59 22.27
CA ASP A 227 -0.71 6.49 22.15
C ASP A 227 -0.87 7.50 21.00
N ALA A 228 -1.48 7.10 19.87
CA ALA A 228 -1.86 8.00 18.79
C ALA A 228 -3.03 8.95 19.12
N GLY A 229 -3.71 8.76 20.26
CA GLY A 229 -4.86 9.60 20.66
C GLY A 229 -6.10 9.41 19.77
N MET A 230 -6.26 8.21 19.20
CA MET A 230 -7.34 7.91 18.27
C MET A 230 -8.68 7.75 19.00
N THR A 231 -9.73 8.45 18.54
CA THR A 231 -11.04 8.45 19.23
C THR A 231 -12.26 8.22 18.33
N SER A 232 -12.09 7.95 17.03
CA SER A 232 -13.22 7.70 16.11
C SER A 232 -14.08 6.47 16.46
N PHE A 233 -13.51 5.43 17.09
CA PHE A 233 -14.23 4.25 17.56
C PHE A 233 -13.41 3.46 18.60
N ASP A 234 -14.04 2.50 19.29
CA ASP A 234 -13.38 1.56 20.21
C ASP A 234 -12.64 0.46 19.43
N GLN A 235 -11.32 0.54 19.40
CA GLN A 235 -10.43 -0.34 18.64
C GLN A 235 -10.37 -1.77 19.21
N ARG A 236 -10.54 -1.91 20.53
CA ARG A 236 -10.53 -3.22 21.21
C ARG A 236 -11.81 -3.98 20.88
N LYS A 237 -12.95 -3.28 20.93
CA LYS A 237 -14.25 -3.82 20.50
C LYS A 237 -14.28 -4.10 19.00
N TYR A 238 -13.64 -3.26 18.17
CA TYR A 238 -13.47 -3.53 16.75
C TYR A 238 -12.77 -4.87 16.51
N MET A 239 -11.57 -5.08 17.10
CA MET A 239 -10.78 -6.30 16.88
C MET A 239 -11.48 -7.55 17.42
N SER A 240 -12.18 -7.45 18.55
CA SER A 240 -13.00 -8.54 19.12
C SER A 240 -14.15 -8.96 18.18
N GLU A 241 -14.90 -8.00 17.63
CA GLU A 241 -15.97 -8.29 16.68
C GLU A 241 -15.42 -8.78 15.32
N TYR A 242 -14.25 -8.31 14.89
CA TYR A 242 -13.58 -8.79 13.69
C TYR A 242 -13.17 -10.26 13.85
N ARG A 243 -12.58 -10.64 14.99
CA ARG A 243 -12.30 -12.05 15.34
C ARG A 243 -13.54 -12.92 15.22
N ARG A 244 -14.62 -12.53 15.90
CA ARG A 244 -15.91 -13.23 15.93
C ARG A 244 -16.51 -13.46 14.54
N ARG A 245 -16.27 -12.55 13.58
CA ARG A 245 -16.80 -12.63 12.21
C ARG A 245 -15.87 -13.39 11.24
N MET A 246 -14.55 -13.26 11.41
CA MET A 246 -13.58 -13.79 10.45
C MET A 246 -12.99 -15.15 10.80
N GLU A 247 -13.07 -15.60 12.07
CA GLU A 247 -12.47 -16.87 12.51
C GLU A 247 -12.89 -18.07 11.65
N GLY A 248 -14.17 -18.18 11.27
CA GLY A 248 -14.65 -19.24 10.39
C GLY A 248 -14.08 -19.18 8.96
N THR A 249 -13.92 -17.98 8.41
CA THR A 249 -13.32 -17.75 7.07
C THR A 249 -11.83 -18.11 7.08
N ILE A 250 -11.13 -17.74 8.15
CA ILE A 250 -9.71 -18.01 8.34
C ILE A 250 -9.46 -19.52 8.46
N LYS A 251 -10.25 -20.22 9.27
CA LYS A 251 -10.19 -21.70 9.39
C LYS A 251 -10.45 -22.39 8.06
N ALA A 252 -11.48 -21.96 7.31
CA ALA A 252 -11.74 -22.49 5.97
C ALA A 252 -10.58 -22.27 4.97
N ALA A 253 -9.81 -21.19 5.10
CA ALA A 253 -8.61 -20.97 4.29
C ALA A 253 -7.42 -21.84 4.71
N ILE A 254 -7.26 -22.13 6.00
CA ILE A 254 -6.30 -23.13 6.51
C ILE A 254 -6.65 -24.52 5.96
N ASP A 255 -7.93 -24.92 6.08
CA ASP A 255 -8.43 -26.21 5.61
C ASP A 255 -8.31 -26.38 4.08
N ASP A 256 -8.45 -25.29 3.31
CA ASP A 256 -8.21 -25.28 1.86
C ASP A 256 -6.71 -25.32 1.49
N GLY A 257 -5.79 -25.22 2.45
CA GLY A 257 -4.33 -25.22 2.20
C GLY A 257 -3.81 -23.90 1.64
N VAL A 258 -4.46 -22.77 1.95
CA VAL A 258 -3.94 -21.44 1.63
C VAL A 258 -2.73 -21.15 2.52
N HIS A 259 -1.60 -20.74 1.92
CA HIS A 259 -0.39 -20.43 2.68
C HIS A 259 -0.66 -19.31 3.71
N TYR A 260 -0.21 -19.47 4.96
CA TYR A 260 -0.52 -18.54 6.06
C TYR A 260 -0.17 -17.07 5.74
N GLY A 261 0.94 -16.82 5.05
CA GLY A 261 1.28 -15.47 4.59
C GLY A 261 0.23 -14.81 3.67
N ASN A 262 -0.51 -15.60 2.89
CA ASN A 262 -1.64 -15.11 2.10
C ASN A 262 -2.88 -14.88 2.98
N ILE A 263 -3.13 -15.75 3.96
CA ILE A 263 -4.19 -15.59 4.98
C ILE A 263 -3.97 -14.31 5.80
N LEU A 264 -2.71 -13.98 6.13
CA LEU A 264 -2.31 -12.75 6.83
C LEU A 264 -2.32 -11.50 5.93
N THR A 265 -2.29 -11.65 4.61
CA THR A 265 -2.19 -10.52 3.67
C THR A 265 -3.56 -10.09 3.16
N VAL A 266 -4.32 -11.03 2.58
CA VAL A 266 -5.56 -10.72 1.83
C VAL A 266 -6.61 -9.98 2.66
N PRO A 267 -6.86 -10.32 3.95
CA PRO A 267 -7.87 -9.63 4.74
C PRO A 267 -7.52 -8.16 5.03
N ALA A 268 -6.26 -7.83 5.33
CA ALA A 268 -5.84 -6.46 5.60
C ALA A 268 -5.77 -5.62 4.32
N TYR A 269 -5.14 -6.13 3.27
CA TYR A 269 -4.99 -5.39 2.00
C TYR A 269 -6.32 -5.12 1.28
N SER A 270 -7.42 -5.75 1.69
CA SER A 270 -8.76 -5.55 1.10
C SER A 270 -9.60 -4.45 1.75
N VAL A 271 -9.23 -3.89 2.90
CA VAL A 271 -10.17 -3.05 3.68
C VAL A 271 -10.03 -1.53 3.51
N GLY A 272 -8.91 -1.04 2.97
CA GLY A 272 -8.60 0.40 2.91
C GLY A 272 -9.67 1.27 2.24
N ASP A 273 -10.45 0.72 1.31
CA ASP A 273 -11.51 1.47 0.63
C ASP A 273 -12.68 1.89 1.55
N VAL A 274 -12.76 1.33 2.76
CA VAL A 274 -13.78 1.64 3.76
C VAL A 274 -13.20 2.53 4.86
N SER A 275 -13.40 3.85 4.75
CA SER A 275 -12.92 4.85 5.73
C SER A 275 -11.43 5.13 5.73
N HIS A 276 -10.67 4.68 4.71
CA HIS A 276 -9.36 5.21 4.35
C HIS A 276 -9.37 5.82 2.94
N HIS A 277 -9.52 5.06 1.84
CA HIS A 277 -9.61 5.65 0.49
C HIS A 277 -10.89 6.47 0.28
N ILE A 278 -12.05 5.94 0.67
CA ILE A 278 -13.28 6.72 0.85
C ILE A 278 -13.32 7.23 2.30
N ALA A 279 -12.66 8.36 2.57
CA ALA A 279 -12.61 9.01 3.89
C ALA A 279 -12.74 10.54 3.82
N GLN A 280 -12.76 11.17 5.00
CA GLN A 280 -12.90 12.62 5.12
C GLN A 280 -11.68 13.38 4.57
N SER A 281 -10.47 12.83 4.68
CA SER A 281 -9.25 13.37 4.04
C SER A 281 -9.38 13.40 2.52
N THR A 282 -9.77 12.28 1.88
CA THR A 282 -9.97 12.19 0.43
C THR A 282 -11.10 13.10 -0.05
N PHE A 283 -12.20 13.22 0.70
CA PHE A 283 -13.28 14.18 0.43
C PHE A 283 -12.81 15.63 0.49
N ASN A 284 -11.78 15.93 1.30
CA ASN A 284 -11.16 17.25 1.39
C ASN A 284 -10.20 17.50 0.22
N MET A 285 -9.34 16.54 -0.14
CA MET A 285 -8.41 16.67 -1.27
C MET A 285 -9.14 16.82 -2.60
N CYS A 286 -10.17 15.99 -2.85
CA CYS A 286 -10.92 16.01 -4.10
C CYS A 286 -11.79 17.27 -4.28
N LYS A 287 -11.87 18.18 -3.29
CA LYS A 287 -12.48 19.52 -3.47
C LYS A 287 -11.85 20.29 -4.63
N ASP A 288 -10.55 20.07 -4.87
CA ASP A 288 -9.85 20.62 -6.02
C ASP A 288 -10.26 19.85 -7.29
N ASP A 289 -10.70 20.59 -8.31
CA ASP A 289 -11.14 20.03 -9.59
C ASP A 289 -10.02 19.33 -10.36
N VAL A 290 -8.78 19.82 -10.26
CA VAL A 290 -7.61 19.26 -10.96
C VAL A 290 -7.15 17.98 -10.26
N VAL A 291 -7.25 17.91 -8.92
CA VAL A 291 -7.06 16.66 -8.15
C VAL A 291 -8.10 15.61 -8.56
N MET A 292 -9.39 15.95 -8.55
CA MET A 292 -10.46 15.02 -8.95
C MET A 292 -10.27 14.55 -10.41
N ALA A 293 -10.07 15.49 -11.33
CA ALA A 293 -9.87 15.18 -12.75
C ALA A 293 -8.61 14.33 -13.02
N THR A 294 -7.55 14.50 -12.20
CA THR A 294 -6.35 13.65 -12.25
C THR A 294 -6.69 12.20 -11.90
N ILE A 295 -7.42 11.96 -10.80
CA ILE A 295 -7.85 10.62 -10.39
C ILE A 295 -8.75 9.99 -11.46
N GLU A 296 -9.72 10.75 -11.99
CA GLU A 296 -10.61 10.28 -13.06
C GLU A 296 -9.84 9.89 -14.33
N ALA A 297 -8.99 10.78 -14.84
CA ALA A 297 -8.27 10.53 -16.09
C ALA A 297 -7.25 9.38 -15.97
N VAL A 298 -6.58 9.25 -14.82
CA VAL A 298 -5.66 8.13 -14.56
C VAL A 298 -6.44 6.79 -14.49
N THR A 299 -7.62 6.80 -13.87
CA THR A 299 -8.55 5.65 -13.85
C THR A 299 -9.01 5.28 -15.26
N ASP A 300 -9.39 6.26 -16.07
CA ASP A 300 -9.81 6.06 -17.46
C ASP A 300 -8.67 5.51 -18.34
N VAL A 301 -7.43 6.01 -18.19
CA VAL A 301 -6.25 5.49 -18.88
C VAL A 301 -6.02 4.02 -18.50
N MET A 302 -6.18 3.66 -17.22
CA MET A 302 -6.04 2.29 -16.76
C MET A 302 -7.10 1.38 -17.40
N GLU A 303 -8.37 1.73 -17.28
CA GLU A 303 -9.48 0.91 -17.79
C GLU A 303 -9.39 0.71 -19.31
N SER A 304 -9.15 1.80 -20.05
CA SER A 304 -9.03 1.75 -21.52
C SER A 304 -7.83 0.91 -21.98
N SER A 305 -6.68 1.02 -21.32
CA SER A 305 -5.48 0.21 -21.61
C SER A 305 -5.70 -1.29 -21.32
N LEU A 306 -6.37 -1.60 -20.20
CA LEU A 306 -6.75 -2.96 -19.82
C LEU A 306 -7.70 -3.59 -20.85
N ARG A 307 -8.81 -2.91 -21.16
CA ARG A 307 -9.85 -3.42 -22.07
C ARG A 307 -9.34 -3.57 -23.50
N LYS A 308 -8.52 -2.63 -24.01
CA LYS A 308 -7.88 -2.71 -25.34
C LYS A 308 -6.96 -3.93 -25.49
N SER A 309 -6.38 -4.40 -24.39
CA SER A 309 -5.39 -5.49 -24.39
C SER A 309 -5.99 -6.88 -24.14
N LEU A 310 -7.30 -6.98 -23.86
CA LEU A 310 -7.98 -8.20 -23.38
C LEU A 310 -7.66 -9.47 -24.20
N ASP A 311 -7.73 -9.39 -25.53
CA ASP A 311 -7.48 -10.53 -26.43
C ASP A 311 -5.98 -10.85 -26.63
N SER A 312 -5.08 -9.95 -26.20
CA SER A 312 -3.64 -10.06 -26.40
C SER A 312 -2.86 -10.67 -25.23
N TYR A 313 -3.47 -10.70 -24.04
CA TYR A 313 -2.89 -11.22 -22.80
C TYR A 313 -2.41 -12.68 -22.93
N LYS A 314 -1.38 -13.01 -22.15
CA LYS A 314 -0.77 -14.36 -22.07
C LYS A 314 -0.63 -14.86 -20.64
N SER A 315 -0.65 -13.97 -19.65
CA SER A 315 -0.69 -14.29 -18.23
C SER A 315 -1.64 -13.34 -17.49
N TYR A 316 -2.19 -13.77 -16.34
CA TYR A 316 -2.88 -12.86 -15.43
C TYR A 316 -1.92 -11.81 -14.82
N TRP A 317 -0.63 -12.14 -14.72
CA TRP A 317 0.43 -11.19 -14.37
C TRP A 317 0.60 -10.06 -15.40
N ASP A 318 0.21 -10.26 -16.67
CA ASP A 318 0.20 -9.18 -17.67
C ASP A 318 -0.85 -8.12 -17.33
N ILE A 319 -1.99 -8.52 -16.73
CA ILE A 319 -3.10 -7.63 -16.41
C ILE A 319 -2.68 -6.66 -15.30
N LEU A 320 -2.12 -7.20 -14.20
CA LEU A 320 -1.57 -6.41 -13.10
C LEU A 320 -0.42 -5.50 -13.57
N SER A 321 0.43 -6.01 -14.47
CA SER A 321 1.51 -5.21 -15.08
C SER A 321 0.96 -4.05 -15.90
N VAL A 322 -0.09 -4.29 -16.70
CA VAL A 322 -0.77 -3.23 -17.47
C VAL A 322 -1.43 -2.24 -16.54
N ALA A 323 -2.24 -2.66 -15.55
CA ALA A 323 -2.95 -1.76 -14.64
C ALA A 323 -1.99 -0.76 -13.95
N THR A 324 -0.99 -1.29 -13.26
CA THR A 324 -0.01 -0.47 -12.52
C THR A 324 0.94 0.29 -13.45
N GLY A 325 1.22 -0.24 -14.65
CA GLY A 325 2.08 0.40 -15.65
C GLY A 325 1.40 1.54 -16.40
N SER A 326 0.14 1.39 -16.80
CA SER A 326 -0.64 2.42 -17.48
C SER A 326 -0.95 3.58 -16.55
N SER A 327 -1.27 3.30 -15.27
CA SER A 327 -1.46 4.35 -14.28
C SER A 327 -0.17 5.15 -14.04
N ALA A 328 0.95 4.46 -13.77
CA ALA A 328 2.25 5.10 -13.62
C ALA A 328 2.63 5.98 -14.83
N ALA A 329 2.39 5.50 -16.06
CA ALA A 329 2.60 6.28 -17.27
C ALA A 329 1.63 7.48 -17.39
N ALA A 330 0.37 7.34 -16.96
CA ALA A 330 -0.58 8.44 -16.92
C ALA A 330 -0.14 9.55 -15.95
N THR A 331 0.26 9.19 -14.73
CA THR A 331 0.68 10.15 -13.69
C THR A 331 1.95 10.92 -14.08
N GLU A 332 2.97 10.25 -14.61
CA GLU A 332 4.16 10.95 -15.13
C GLU A 332 3.84 11.79 -16.36
N TYR A 333 2.91 11.36 -17.23
CA TYR A 333 2.53 12.17 -18.39
C TYR A 333 1.92 13.51 -17.96
N LEU A 334 1.14 13.54 -16.88
CA LEU A 334 0.61 14.77 -16.29
C LEU A 334 1.71 15.71 -15.75
N LEU A 335 2.80 15.18 -15.17
CA LEU A 335 3.98 15.99 -14.81
C LEU A 335 4.63 16.60 -16.06
N GLN A 336 4.77 15.82 -17.14
CA GLN A 336 5.39 16.26 -18.39
C GLN A 336 4.59 17.34 -19.12
N LEU A 337 3.26 17.41 -18.94
CA LEU A 337 2.42 18.49 -19.46
C LEU A 337 2.69 19.85 -18.78
N ASP A 338 3.22 19.86 -17.55
CA ASP A 338 3.69 21.06 -16.83
C ASP A 338 5.23 21.25 -16.97
N GLY A 339 5.92 20.40 -17.74
CA GLY A 339 7.37 20.45 -17.92
C GLY A 339 8.20 19.81 -16.79
N PHE A 340 7.56 19.10 -15.86
CA PHE A 340 8.21 18.31 -14.82
C PHE A 340 8.47 16.87 -15.28
N ASN A 341 9.28 16.13 -14.52
CA ASN A 341 9.51 14.70 -14.69
C ASN A 341 9.90 14.04 -13.36
N ALA A 342 9.80 12.71 -13.27
CA ALA A 342 10.14 11.97 -12.05
C ALA A 342 11.54 12.30 -11.48
N PRO A 343 12.65 12.36 -12.26
CA PRO A 343 13.95 12.78 -11.72
C PRO A 343 13.94 14.09 -10.93
N MET A 344 13.24 15.13 -11.42
CA MET A 344 13.13 16.42 -10.73
C MET A 344 12.32 16.30 -9.42
N VAL A 345 11.20 15.57 -9.44
CA VAL A 345 10.31 15.42 -8.29
C VAL A 345 10.92 14.53 -7.20
N VAL A 346 11.62 13.46 -7.60
CA VAL A 346 12.28 12.54 -6.67
C VAL A 346 13.46 13.21 -5.98
N ASP A 347 14.26 14.03 -6.69
CA ASP A 347 15.31 14.85 -6.07
C ASP A 347 14.72 15.87 -5.08
N LEU A 348 13.63 16.55 -5.45
CA LEU A 348 12.92 17.49 -4.57
C LEU A 348 12.43 16.82 -3.28
N LEU A 349 11.68 15.72 -3.38
CA LEU A 349 11.11 15.03 -2.22
C LEU A 349 12.18 14.36 -1.35
N THR A 350 13.23 13.79 -1.95
CA THR A 350 14.36 13.23 -1.19
C THR A 350 15.14 14.32 -0.43
N ARG A 351 15.41 15.48 -1.04
CA ARG A 351 16.00 16.63 -0.33
C ARG A 351 15.08 17.17 0.75
N ARG A 352 13.77 17.26 0.50
CA ARG A 352 12.77 17.67 1.49
C ARG A 352 12.77 16.73 2.69
N PHE A 353 12.84 15.42 2.49
CA PHE A 353 12.97 14.43 3.57
C PHE A 353 14.18 14.72 4.46
N HIS A 354 15.39 14.89 3.90
CA HIS A 354 16.59 15.11 4.72
C HIS A 354 16.53 16.43 5.53
N ASN A 355 15.86 17.46 5.01
CA ASN A 355 15.57 18.67 5.78
C ASN A 355 14.50 18.42 6.85
N TYR A 356 13.47 17.63 6.55
CA TYR A 356 12.39 17.30 7.47
C TYR A 356 12.88 16.46 8.67
N VAL A 357 13.81 15.53 8.45
CA VAL A 357 14.53 14.79 9.52
C VAL A 357 15.22 15.75 10.50
N GLN A 358 15.85 16.83 10.00
CA GLN A 358 16.56 17.81 10.85
C GLN A 358 15.61 18.75 11.60
N LEU A 359 14.43 19.02 11.04
CA LEU A 359 13.40 19.85 11.69
C LEU A 359 12.57 19.05 12.70
N TYR A 360 12.37 17.76 12.44
CA TYR A 360 11.49 16.86 13.20
C TYR A 360 12.18 15.48 13.39
N PRO A 361 13.18 15.40 14.29
CA PRO A 361 13.88 14.15 14.59
C PRO A 361 12.94 13.09 15.19
N SER A 362 11.91 13.53 15.93
CA SER A 362 10.81 12.72 16.49
C SER A 362 9.56 12.65 15.59
N ARG A 363 9.72 12.70 14.27
CA ARG A 363 8.60 12.41 13.33
C ARG A 363 8.20 10.93 13.41
N GLY A 364 6.91 10.65 13.29
CA GLY A 364 6.42 9.27 13.11
C GLY A 364 6.95 8.65 11.82
N ALA A 365 7.20 7.34 11.82
CA ALA A 365 7.79 6.64 10.67
C ALA A 365 6.86 6.64 9.45
N ALA A 366 5.53 6.70 9.67
CA ALA A 366 4.53 6.76 8.62
C ALA A 366 4.48 8.10 7.85
N ALA A 367 5.14 9.17 8.35
CA ALA A 367 5.07 10.51 7.75
C ALA A 367 5.61 10.61 6.30
N GLU A 368 6.34 9.60 5.84
CA GLU A 368 6.97 9.55 4.51
C GLU A 368 6.52 8.32 3.69
N LEU A 369 5.56 7.55 4.22
CA LEU A 369 5.01 6.30 3.66
C LEU A 369 4.65 6.48 2.18
N HIS A 370 3.61 7.27 1.95
CA HIS A 370 3.00 7.48 0.64
C HIS A 370 3.87 8.27 -0.34
N ASN A 371 4.76 9.15 0.15
CA ASN A 371 5.76 9.81 -0.69
C ASN A 371 6.68 8.79 -1.39
N CYS A 372 7.01 7.67 -0.74
CA CYS A 372 7.80 6.61 -1.34
C CYS A 372 7.08 5.95 -2.52
N ASP A 373 5.81 5.60 -2.35
CA ASP A 373 5.02 4.92 -3.38
C ASP A 373 4.67 5.86 -4.55
N PHE A 374 4.40 7.13 -4.28
CA PHE A 374 4.25 8.16 -5.32
C PHE A 374 5.52 8.30 -6.15
N MET A 375 6.70 8.45 -5.51
CA MET A 375 7.99 8.53 -6.20
C MET A 375 8.28 7.28 -7.05
N ASP A 376 8.02 6.08 -6.52
CA ASP A 376 8.20 4.82 -7.24
C ASP A 376 7.26 4.69 -8.44
N MET A 377 6.01 5.16 -8.31
CA MET A 377 5.02 5.20 -9.38
C MET A 377 5.46 6.14 -10.51
N ILE A 378 5.76 7.42 -10.22
CA ILE A 378 6.16 8.37 -11.28
C ILE A 378 7.48 7.95 -11.94
N TYR A 379 8.43 7.36 -11.19
CA TYR A 379 9.67 6.85 -11.78
C TYR A 379 9.46 5.62 -12.67
N ARG A 380 8.50 4.75 -12.34
CA ARG A 380 8.03 3.69 -13.25
C ARG A 380 7.47 4.30 -14.53
N GLY A 381 6.61 5.31 -14.40
CA GLY A 381 6.04 6.08 -15.51
C GLY A 381 7.09 6.72 -16.42
N TRP A 382 8.09 7.36 -15.82
CA TRP A 382 9.19 8.02 -16.53
C TRP A 382 9.97 7.05 -17.40
N LYS A 383 10.33 5.87 -16.89
CA LYS A 383 11.01 4.82 -17.70
C LYS A 383 10.15 4.35 -18.88
N ILE A 384 8.83 4.29 -18.72
CA ILE A 384 7.89 3.89 -19.77
C ILE A 384 7.78 4.99 -20.85
N LEU A 385 7.62 6.24 -20.43
CA LEU A 385 7.46 7.40 -21.30
C LEU A 385 8.75 7.80 -22.02
N ASP A 386 9.89 7.85 -21.33
CA ASP A 386 11.19 8.16 -21.93
C ASP A 386 11.53 7.14 -23.03
N LYS A 387 11.26 5.84 -22.82
CA LYS A 387 11.39 4.82 -23.87
C LYS A 387 10.48 5.14 -25.07
N ALA A 388 9.23 5.52 -24.83
CA ALA A 388 8.28 5.85 -25.89
C ALA A 388 8.67 7.12 -26.66
N GLN A 389 9.13 8.17 -25.97
CA GLN A 389 9.63 9.41 -26.57
C GLN A 389 10.88 9.14 -27.42
N ARG A 390 11.83 8.34 -26.94
CA ARG A 390 13.02 7.93 -27.69
C ARG A 390 12.69 7.13 -28.95
N MET A 391 11.65 6.28 -28.90
CA MET A 391 11.16 5.58 -30.10
C MET A 391 10.42 6.50 -31.07
N ARG A 392 9.64 7.47 -30.57
CA ARG A 392 8.96 8.50 -31.37
C ARG A 392 9.94 9.42 -32.10
N ASN A 393 11.09 9.75 -31.48
CA ASN A 393 12.21 10.47 -32.08
C ASN A 393 11.81 11.73 -32.91
N GLY A 394 10.84 12.51 -32.41
CA GLY A 394 10.37 13.71 -33.11
C GLY A 394 9.54 13.48 -34.39
N SER A 395 9.08 12.25 -34.67
CA SER A 395 8.30 11.90 -35.88
C SER A 395 6.98 12.67 -36.04
N GLY A 396 6.48 13.28 -34.96
CA GLY A 396 5.17 13.93 -34.91
C GLY A 396 4.01 12.97 -34.65
N GLU A 397 4.22 11.65 -34.75
CA GLU A 397 3.22 10.60 -34.50
C GLU A 397 2.65 10.67 -33.07
N GLU A 398 1.58 9.93 -32.79
CA GLU A 398 1.01 9.83 -31.45
C GLU A 398 2.01 9.19 -30.47
N LEU A 399 2.11 9.74 -29.25
CA LEU A 399 2.94 9.14 -28.20
C LEU A 399 2.18 7.94 -27.60
N VAL A 400 2.56 6.72 -27.99
CA VAL A 400 1.98 5.48 -27.48
C VAL A 400 3.00 4.76 -26.58
N PRO A 401 2.88 4.84 -25.24
CA PRO A 401 3.73 4.08 -24.33
C PRO A 401 3.35 2.59 -24.32
N MET A 402 4.31 1.73 -23.98
CA MET A 402 4.14 0.28 -24.05
C MET A 402 4.52 -0.40 -22.74
N ILE A 403 3.59 -1.15 -22.15
CA ILE A 403 3.85 -2.07 -21.02
C ILE A 403 4.19 -3.43 -21.60
N GLY A 404 5.48 -3.74 -21.71
CA GLY A 404 5.95 -4.90 -22.47
C GLY A 404 5.60 -4.76 -23.96
N LYS A 405 4.50 -5.40 -24.36
CA LYS A 405 3.91 -5.35 -25.72
C LYS A 405 2.48 -4.76 -25.76
N TYR A 406 1.95 -4.33 -24.62
CA TYR A 406 0.58 -3.82 -24.47
C TYR A 406 0.58 -2.28 -24.53
N PRO A 407 -0.23 -1.64 -25.40
CA PRO A 407 -0.25 -0.19 -25.53
C PRO A 407 -1.00 0.48 -24.37
N VAL A 408 -0.49 1.64 -23.93
CA VAL A 408 -1.17 2.53 -22.98
C VAL A 408 -1.99 3.57 -23.74
N ASP A 409 -3.26 3.71 -23.39
CA ASP A 409 -4.15 4.73 -23.95
C ASP A 409 -4.10 6.02 -23.12
N LEU A 410 -3.23 6.96 -23.49
CA LEU A 410 -3.16 8.29 -22.85
C LEU A 410 -4.31 9.23 -23.25
N SER A 411 -5.19 8.83 -24.19
CA SER A 411 -6.19 9.74 -24.74
C SER A 411 -7.22 10.29 -23.75
N PRO A 412 -7.60 9.62 -22.64
CA PRO A 412 -8.47 10.21 -21.62
C PRO A 412 -7.91 11.51 -21.02
N ILE A 413 -6.58 11.61 -20.81
CA ILE A 413 -5.94 12.85 -20.35
C ILE A 413 -6.13 13.97 -21.37
N SER A 414 -5.82 13.71 -22.65
CA SER A 414 -5.94 14.71 -23.72
C SER A 414 -7.38 15.15 -24.04
N LYS A 415 -8.37 14.37 -23.59
CA LYS A 415 -9.81 14.65 -23.73
C LYS A 415 -10.43 15.26 -22.47
N ASN A 416 -9.71 15.25 -21.35
CA ASN A 416 -10.21 15.78 -20.09
C ASN A 416 -10.14 17.32 -20.10
N GLU A 417 -11.31 17.95 -20.04
CA GLU A 417 -11.44 19.40 -20.16
C GLU A 417 -10.70 20.16 -19.04
N VAL A 418 -10.78 19.67 -17.80
CA VAL A 418 -10.10 20.26 -16.63
C VAL A 418 -8.59 20.20 -16.80
N LEU A 419 -8.07 19.00 -17.07
CA LEU A 419 -6.63 18.76 -17.19
C LEU A 419 -6.02 19.47 -18.40
N MET A 420 -6.77 19.67 -19.48
CA MET A 420 -6.27 20.40 -20.66
C MET A 420 -6.46 21.92 -20.56
N ASN A 421 -7.14 22.44 -19.53
CA ASN A 421 -7.33 23.88 -19.30
C ASN A 421 -6.86 24.36 -17.90
N PRO A 422 -5.58 24.14 -17.52
CA PRO A 422 -5.05 24.56 -16.20
C PRO A 422 -5.20 26.08 -15.94
N GLN A 423 -5.27 26.88 -17.00
CA GLN A 423 -5.46 28.33 -16.94
C GLN A 423 -6.81 28.79 -16.37
N TRP A 424 -7.76 27.88 -16.14
CA TRP A 424 -9.03 28.20 -15.47
C TRP A 424 -8.94 28.13 -13.93
N TYR A 425 -7.91 27.48 -13.38
CA TYR A 425 -7.80 27.14 -11.96
C TYR A 425 -6.79 28.00 -11.19
N VAL A 426 -5.98 28.79 -11.89
CA VAL A 426 -5.01 29.73 -11.32
C VAL A 426 -4.94 31.01 -12.17
N TYR A 427 -3.99 31.91 -11.89
CA TYR A 427 -3.74 33.08 -12.74
C TYR A 427 -3.40 32.65 -14.19
N PRO A 428 -4.22 32.99 -15.21
CA PRO A 428 -4.19 32.28 -16.50
C PRO A 428 -2.85 32.31 -17.25
N ALA A 429 -2.11 33.40 -17.17
CA ALA A 429 -0.82 33.56 -17.86
C ALA A 429 0.35 32.81 -17.18
N CYS A 430 0.15 32.27 -15.99
CA CYS A 430 1.17 31.59 -15.18
C CYS A 430 0.78 30.15 -14.81
N ALA A 431 -0.17 29.55 -15.54
CA ALA A 431 -0.74 28.23 -15.25
C ALA A 431 0.16 27.05 -15.66
N ILE A 432 1.41 27.07 -15.21
CA ILE A 432 2.49 26.13 -15.60
C ILE A 432 2.89 25.12 -14.52
N THR A 433 2.22 25.14 -13.36
CA THR A 433 2.47 24.21 -12.23
C THR A 433 1.19 23.65 -11.62
N VAL A 434 0.07 23.68 -12.35
CA VAL A 434 -1.26 23.37 -11.80
C VAL A 434 -1.46 21.86 -11.63
N ARG A 435 -1.07 21.08 -12.65
CA ARG A 435 -1.12 19.61 -12.60
C ARG A 435 -0.06 19.10 -11.63
N PHE A 436 1.11 19.73 -11.63
CA PHE A 436 2.15 19.49 -10.62
C PHE A 436 1.61 19.72 -9.20
N ALA A 437 0.94 20.84 -8.93
CA ALA A 437 0.39 21.13 -7.60
C ALA A 437 -0.65 20.08 -7.16
N ALA A 438 -1.59 19.72 -8.03
CA ALA A 438 -2.56 18.65 -7.77
C ALA A 438 -1.88 17.30 -7.48
N LEU A 439 -0.82 16.97 -8.21
CA LEU A 439 -0.02 15.77 -7.98
C LEU A 439 0.82 15.83 -6.70
N MET A 440 1.25 17.02 -6.24
CA MET A 440 1.91 17.15 -4.94
C MET A 440 0.93 16.94 -3.79
N SER A 441 -0.32 17.39 -3.91
CA SER A 441 -1.37 17.01 -2.94
C SER A 441 -1.64 15.50 -2.91
N LEU A 442 -1.50 14.82 -4.05
CA LEU A 442 -1.62 13.36 -4.15
C LEU A 442 -0.30 12.61 -3.86
N ALA A 443 0.82 13.30 -3.59
CA ALA A 443 2.09 12.65 -3.24
C ALA A 443 2.08 12.13 -1.79
N ASP A 444 1.33 12.79 -0.92
CA ASP A 444 1.05 12.35 0.45
C ASP A 444 -0.08 11.30 0.49
N TYR A 445 -0.79 11.09 -0.62
CA TYR A 445 -1.90 10.12 -0.73
C TYR A 445 -2.13 9.59 -2.17
N PRO A 446 -1.23 8.74 -2.70
CA PRO A 446 -1.28 8.28 -4.09
C PRO A 446 -2.20 7.06 -4.27
N CYS A 447 -2.88 6.58 -3.23
CA CYS A 447 -3.51 5.25 -3.19
C CYS A 447 -4.56 5.01 -4.28
N LEU A 448 -5.20 6.07 -4.80
CA LEU A 448 -6.15 5.99 -5.92
C LEU A 448 -5.48 6.15 -7.31
N LEU A 449 -4.21 6.55 -7.35
CA LEU A 449 -3.35 6.57 -8.54
C LEU A 449 -2.58 5.25 -8.66
N THR A 450 -1.87 4.83 -7.60
CA THR A 450 -1.32 3.45 -7.51
C THR A 450 -2.45 2.42 -7.61
N SER A 451 -3.64 2.80 -7.15
CA SER A 451 -4.91 2.08 -7.17
C SER A 451 -4.83 0.80 -6.36
N GLU A 452 -4.83 0.98 -5.04
CA GLU A 452 -4.99 -0.07 -4.04
C GLU A 452 -6.25 -0.91 -4.26
N PRO A 453 -7.46 -0.35 -4.51
CA PRO A 453 -8.64 -1.17 -4.84
C PRO A 453 -8.43 -2.09 -6.05
N VAL A 454 -7.68 -1.65 -7.08
CA VAL A 454 -7.33 -2.52 -8.23
C VAL A 454 -6.29 -3.55 -7.85
N THR A 455 -5.21 -3.15 -7.19
CA THR A 455 -4.09 -4.04 -6.89
C THR A 455 -4.45 -5.09 -5.84
N ALA A 456 -5.20 -4.75 -4.80
CA ALA A 456 -5.78 -5.69 -3.85
C ALA A 456 -6.73 -6.69 -4.52
N THR A 457 -7.64 -6.22 -5.38
CA THR A 457 -8.59 -7.09 -6.10
C THR A 457 -7.90 -8.01 -7.11
N MET A 458 -6.93 -7.50 -7.87
CA MET A 458 -6.14 -8.30 -8.81
C MET A 458 -5.25 -9.30 -8.09
N MET A 459 -4.53 -8.89 -7.03
CA MET A 459 -3.69 -9.79 -6.25
C MET A 459 -4.50 -10.86 -5.53
N THR A 460 -5.70 -10.55 -5.03
CA THR A 460 -6.62 -11.56 -4.49
C THR A 460 -6.98 -12.61 -5.53
N ASN A 461 -7.30 -12.20 -6.76
CA ASN A 461 -7.57 -13.12 -7.87
C ASN A 461 -6.35 -13.98 -8.26
N ILE A 462 -5.13 -13.43 -8.16
CA ILE A 462 -3.86 -14.12 -8.44
C ILE A 462 -3.51 -15.11 -7.33
N ILE A 463 -3.60 -14.68 -6.07
CA ILE A 463 -3.40 -15.53 -4.89
C ILE A 463 -4.42 -16.67 -4.88
N ALA A 464 -5.64 -16.47 -5.38
CA ALA A 464 -6.61 -17.55 -5.52
C ALA A 464 -6.14 -18.63 -6.52
N LEU A 465 -5.31 -18.30 -7.51
CA LEU A 465 -4.70 -19.25 -8.45
C LEU A 465 -3.39 -19.86 -7.93
N GLU A 466 -2.64 -19.14 -7.09
CA GLU A 466 -1.31 -19.50 -6.58
C GLU A 466 -1.30 -19.70 -5.05
N LYS A 467 -2.42 -20.19 -4.48
CA LYS A 467 -2.74 -20.11 -3.04
C LYS A 467 -1.70 -20.70 -2.07
N GLU A 468 -0.94 -21.68 -2.54
CA GLU A 468 0.08 -22.43 -1.81
C GLU A 468 1.40 -21.64 -1.64
N THR A 469 1.60 -20.55 -2.39
CA THR A 469 2.82 -19.75 -2.35
C THR A 469 2.58 -18.38 -1.73
N ALA A 470 3.42 -17.96 -0.78
CA ALA A 470 3.36 -16.62 -0.19
C ALA A 470 3.63 -15.52 -1.24
N ALA A 471 2.60 -14.74 -1.59
CA ALA A 471 2.72 -13.62 -2.53
C ALA A 471 3.47 -12.41 -1.94
N ALA A 472 3.43 -12.26 -0.61
CA ALA A 472 4.00 -11.14 0.13
C ALA A 472 5.24 -11.53 0.96
N PRO A 473 6.23 -10.62 1.12
CA PRO A 473 6.49 -9.48 0.24
C PRO A 473 7.00 -9.96 -1.13
N VAL A 474 6.98 -9.09 -2.14
CA VAL A 474 7.48 -9.43 -3.47
C VAL A 474 9.01 -9.64 -3.41
N ARG A 475 9.44 -10.87 -3.74
CA ARG A 475 10.85 -11.31 -3.76
C ARG A 475 11.59 -10.84 -5.03
N ALA A 476 11.47 -9.56 -5.36
CA ALA A 476 12.10 -8.95 -6.53
C ALA A 476 12.49 -7.49 -6.27
N CYS A 477 13.47 -6.98 -7.01
CA CYS A 477 13.80 -5.56 -6.98
C CYS A 477 12.66 -4.74 -7.62
N LYS A 478 11.92 -3.95 -6.84
CA LYS A 478 10.92 -3.01 -7.38
C LYS A 478 11.54 -1.80 -8.11
N ASN A 479 12.87 -1.65 -8.08
CA ASN A 479 13.64 -0.59 -8.73
C ASN A 479 13.21 0.80 -8.21
N CYS A 480 13.27 0.98 -6.88
CA CYS A 480 12.73 2.13 -6.15
C CYS A 480 13.40 3.44 -6.57
N ALA A 481 12.62 4.50 -6.76
CA ALA A 481 13.04 5.81 -7.24
C ALA A 481 14.15 6.44 -6.41
N SER A 482 13.93 6.59 -5.10
CA SER A 482 14.89 7.20 -4.17
C SER A 482 16.19 6.39 -4.04
N ALA A 483 16.18 5.08 -4.34
CA ALA A 483 17.39 4.26 -4.42
C ALA A 483 18.08 4.29 -5.80
N CYS A 484 17.34 4.59 -6.87
CA CYS A 484 17.85 4.57 -8.25
C CYS A 484 18.35 5.94 -8.74
N LEU A 485 17.76 7.04 -8.27
CA LEU A 485 17.96 8.37 -8.83
C LEU A 485 18.85 9.29 -7.97
N VAL A 486 18.79 9.15 -6.64
CA VAL A 486 19.45 10.07 -5.70
C VAL A 486 20.46 9.31 -4.83
N ASP A 487 19.99 8.40 -3.98
CA ASP A 487 20.85 7.75 -2.98
C ASP A 487 21.32 6.36 -3.41
N MET A 488 22.62 6.09 -3.32
CA MET A 488 23.21 4.78 -3.63
C MET A 488 22.97 3.72 -2.53
N ARG A 489 21.71 3.60 -2.07
CA ARG A 489 21.26 2.70 -0.99
C ARG A 489 20.95 1.25 -1.43
N HIS A 490 21.10 0.93 -2.73
CA HIS A 490 20.81 -0.41 -3.30
C HIS A 490 21.53 -1.58 -2.60
N GLN A 491 22.73 -1.35 -2.07
CA GLN A 491 23.51 -2.37 -1.34
C GLN A 491 22.85 -2.86 -0.04
N TYR A 492 21.83 -2.15 0.46
CA TYR A 492 21.06 -2.50 1.68
C TYR A 492 19.70 -3.13 1.35
N CYS A 493 19.41 -3.41 0.07
CA CYS A 493 18.17 -4.02 -0.39
C CYS A 493 18.28 -5.55 -0.32
N GLN A 494 17.26 -6.23 0.20
CA GLN A 494 17.35 -7.65 0.59
C GLN A 494 16.48 -8.60 -0.24
N TRP A 495 16.02 -8.17 -1.41
CA TRP A 495 15.11 -8.96 -2.24
C TRP A 495 15.70 -10.31 -2.72
N ARG A 496 17.04 -10.46 -2.74
CA ARG A 496 17.71 -11.73 -3.08
C ARG A 496 17.84 -12.65 -1.87
N GLU A 497 17.96 -12.06 -0.70
CA GLU A 497 18.07 -12.68 0.61
C GLU A 497 16.69 -12.76 1.31
N ALA A 498 15.60 -12.68 0.55
CA ALA A 498 14.25 -12.81 1.07
C ALA A 498 13.92 -14.28 1.40
N VAL A 499 13.36 -14.53 2.58
CA VAL A 499 12.91 -15.86 3.02
C VAL A 499 11.76 -16.45 2.21
#